data_AF-A0A2N3D1S0-F1
#
_entry.id   AF-A0A2N3D1S0-F1
#
_cell.length_a   1.000
_cell.length_b   1.000
_cell.length_c   1.000
_cell.angle_alpha   90.00
_cell.angle_beta   90.00
_cell.angle_gamma   90.00
#
_symmetry.space_group_name_H-M   'P 1'
#
loop_
_entity.id
_entity.type
_entity.pdbx_description
1 polymer ?
#
loop_
_entity_poly.entity_id
_entity_poly.type
_entity_poly.pdbx_seq_one_letter_code
_entity_poly.pdbx_strand_id
1 'polypeptide(L)'
;MIAEAGLIALWLAAAMALLQLALATLGLRLKHDDAVAAVRPVAIAQGVLAAGSFALLVVLFLRSDMSVLLVAQNSHSAKPLLYKFAGSWGNHEGSMLLWVTVLALAGAAIALLERKLDRATLTATLGAQGI
;
A
#
# COMPACT_ATOMS: atom_id res chain seq x y z
N MET A 1 -5.08 -16.18 11.19
CA MET A 1 -4.99 -14.79 11.70
C MET A 1 -4.01 -13.89 10.94
N ILE A 2 -2.85 -14.37 10.45
CA ILE A 2 -1.91 -13.51 9.69
C ILE A 2 -2.53 -13.02 8.37
N ALA A 3 -3.24 -13.90 7.66
CA ALA A 3 -3.90 -13.56 6.40
C ALA A 3 -5.00 -12.51 6.60
N GLU A 4 -5.79 -12.66 7.65
CA GLU A 4 -6.87 -11.75 8.03
C GLU A 4 -6.32 -10.38 8.42
N ALA A 5 -5.21 -10.33 9.16
CA ALA A 5 -4.53 -9.07 9.47
C ALA A 5 -3.98 -8.37 8.20
N GLY A 6 -3.39 -9.14 7.27
CA GLY A 6 -2.92 -8.63 5.98
C GLY A 6 -4.06 -8.06 5.12
N LEU A 7 -5.21 -8.74 5.11
CA LEU A 7 -6.40 -8.31 4.40
C LEU A 7 -7.01 -7.04 5.02
N ILE A 8 -7.10 -6.97 6.36
CA ILE A 8 -7.56 -5.76 7.07
C ILE A 8 -6.63 -4.59 6.75
N ALA A 9 -5.31 -4.79 6.80
CA ALA A 9 -4.34 -3.75 6.44
C ALA A 9 -4.52 -3.26 5.00
N LEU A 10 -4.80 -4.17 4.05
CA LEU A 10 -5.07 -3.81 2.65
C LEU A 10 -6.35 -3.00 2.50
N TRP A 11 -7.45 -3.40 3.16
CA TRP A 11 -8.70 -2.65 3.14
C TRP A 11 -8.55 -1.26 3.74
N LEU A 12 -7.80 -1.12 4.83
CA LEU A 12 -7.49 0.17 5.42
C LEU A 12 -6.62 1.01 4.48
N ALA A 13 -5.64 0.42 3.79
CA ALA A 13 -4.83 1.12 2.79
C ALA A 13 -5.72 1.64 1.65
N ALA A 14 -6.67 0.84 1.16
CA ALA A 14 -7.63 1.26 0.15
C ALA A 14 -8.55 2.40 0.64
N ALA A 15 -9.01 2.33 1.89
CA ALA A 15 -9.78 3.41 2.50
C ALA A 15 -8.96 4.71 2.62
N MET A 16 -7.67 4.62 2.96
CA MET A 16 -6.77 5.78 2.99
C MET A 16 -6.55 6.36 1.59
N ALA A 17 -6.44 5.53 0.56
CA ALA A 17 -6.31 5.98 -0.82
C ALA A 17 -7.55 6.79 -1.29
N LEU A 18 -8.75 6.30 -0.98
CA LEU A 18 -10.00 7.04 -1.24
C LEU A 18 -10.09 8.34 -0.42
N LEU A 19 -9.70 8.30 0.85
CA LEU A 19 -9.68 9.48 1.70
C LEU A 19 -8.67 10.52 1.18
N GLN A 20 -7.49 10.09 0.75
CA GLN A 20 -6.46 10.95 0.15
C GLN A 20 -6.97 11.66 -1.09
N LEU A 21 -7.68 10.95 -1.96
CA LEU A 21 -8.33 11.53 -3.14
C LEU A 21 -9.41 12.55 -2.74
N ALA A 22 -10.26 12.21 -1.78
CA ALA A 22 -11.31 13.11 -1.29
C ALA A 22 -10.72 14.39 -0.66
N LEU A 23 -9.69 14.26 0.18
CA LEU A 23 -9.03 15.39 0.83
C LEU A 23 -8.29 16.28 -0.17
N ALA A 24 -7.59 15.70 -1.14
CA ALA A 24 -6.91 16.47 -2.18
C ALA A 24 -7.90 17.24 -3.06
N THR A 25 -9.01 16.59 -3.47
CA THR A 25 -10.03 17.23 -4.31
C THR A 25 -10.79 18.32 -3.57
N LEU A 26 -11.24 18.07 -2.34
CA LEU A 26 -11.94 19.05 -1.52
C LEU A 26 -11.02 20.19 -1.08
N GLY A 27 -9.80 19.88 -0.66
CA GLY A 27 -8.81 20.87 -0.23
C GLY A 27 -8.46 21.86 -1.33
N LEU A 28 -8.22 21.37 -2.56
CA LEU A 28 -7.88 22.22 -3.70
C LEU A 28 -9.08 23.01 -4.25
N ARG A 29 -10.28 22.41 -4.28
CA ARG A 29 -11.48 23.09 -4.82
C ARG A 29 -12.07 24.12 -3.88
N LEU A 30 -12.12 23.79 -2.58
CA LEU A 30 -12.79 24.61 -1.56
C LEU A 30 -11.82 25.48 -0.77
N LYS A 31 -10.50 25.41 -1.05
CA LYS A 31 -9.44 26.11 -0.30
C LYS A 31 -9.50 25.81 1.21
N HIS A 32 -9.82 24.56 1.57
CA HIS A 32 -9.82 24.11 2.96
C HIS A 32 -8.41 23.69 3.38
N ASP A 33 -7.73 24.56 4.12
CA ASP A 33 -6.33 24.36 4.54
C ASP A 33 -6.15 23.10 5.40
N ASP A 34 -7.12 22.75 6.23
CA ASP A 34 -7.09 21.54 7.07
C ASP A 34 -7.12 20.26 6.21
N ALA A 35 -7.94 20.25 5.15
CA ALA A 35 -8.01 19.12 4.23
C ALA A 35 -6.70 18.94 3.46
N VAL A 36 -6.09 20.05 3.03
CA VAL A 36 -4.77 20.07 2.38
C VAL A 36 -3.68 19.57 3.32
N ALA A 37 -3.70 19.98 4.59
CA ALA A 37 -2.73 19.54 5.59
C ALA A 37 -2.85 18.03 5.90
N ALA A 38 -4.07 17.48 5.87
CA ALA A 38 -4.34 16.07 6.15
C ALA A 38 -3.88 15.11 5.03
N VAL A 39 -3.64 15.57 3.80
CA VAL A 39 -3.23 14.70 2.68
C VAL A 39 -1.89 13.99 2.94
N ARG A 40 -0.92 14.67 3.57
CA ARG A 40 0.40 14.09 3.86
C ARG A 40 0.35 12.91 4.85
N PRO A 41 -0.23 13.06 6.06
CA PRO A 41 -0.30 11.94 7.01
C PRO A 41 -1.13 10.77 6.46
N VAL A 42 -2.17 11.03 5.66
CA VAL A 42 -2.97 9.97 5.03
C VAL A 42 -2.14 9.18 4.01
N ALA A 43 -1.34 9.85 3.16
CA ALA A 43 -0.43 9.18 2.22
C ALA A 43 0.63 8.31 2.91
N ILE A 44 1.16 8.79 4.05
CA ILE A 44 2.11 8.02 4.86
C ILE A 44 1.42 6.79 5.46
N ALA A 45 0.22 6.95 6.03
CA ALA A 45 -0.56 5.85 6.58
C ALA A 45 -0.90 4.79 5.52
N GLN A 46 -1.33 5.22 4.32
CA GLN A 46 -1.57 4.33 3.18
C GLN A 46 -0.32 3.50 2.85
N GLY A 47 0.85 4.14 2.73
CA GLY A 47 2.12 3.47 2.44
C GLY A 47 2.51 2.43 3.49
N VAL A 48 2.38 2.76 4.77
CA VAL A 48 2.68 1.85 5.88
C VAL A 48 1.72 0.66 5.89
N LEU A 49 0.42 0.88 5.68
CA LEU A 49 -0.59 -0.17 5.64
C LEU A 49 -0.40 -1.12 4.46
N ALA A 50 -0.12 -0.59 3.27
CA ALA A 50 0.16 -1.38 2.07
C ALA A 50 1.44 -2.23 2.24
N ALA A 51 2.52 -1.61 2.73
CA ALA A 51 3.76 -2.31 3.02
C ALA A 51 3.59 -3.40 4.08
N GLY A 52 2.82 -3.12 5.14
CA GLY A 52 2.46 -4.10 6.15
C GLY A 52 1.69 -5.29 5.57
N SER A 53 0.70 -5.03 4.73
CA SER A 53 -0.08 -6.08 4.04
C SER A 53 0.82 -6.98 3.19
N PHE A 54 1.70 -6.38 2.37
CA PHE A 54 2.63 -7.14 1.54
C PHE A 54 3.67 -7.92 2.35
N ALA A 55 4.20 -7.35 3.43
CA ALA A 55 5.11 -8.05 4.33
C ALA A 55 4.44 -9.27 4.99
N LEU A 56 3.16 -9.17 5.38
CA LEU A 56 2.41 -10.30 5.91
C LEU A 56 2.18 -11.37 4.84
N LEU A 57 1.92 -11.00 3.58
CA LEU A 57 1.86 -11.95 2.46
C LEU A 57 3.18 -12.71 2.28
N VAL A 58 4.31 -12.00 2.31
CA VAL A 58 5.65 -12.62 2.26
C VAL A 58 5.82 -13.64 3.38
N VAL A 59 5.44 -13.30 4.61
CA VAL A 59 5.53 -14.22 5.76
C VAL A 59 4.71 -15.49 5.55
N LEU A 60 3.50 -15.37 4.99
CA LEU A 60 2.66 -16.53 4.66
C LEU A 60 3.35 -17.47 3.63
N PHE A 61 3.96 -16.90 2.60
CA PHE A 61 4.71 -17.67 1.60
C PHE A 61 5.95 -18.35 2.18
N LEU A 62 6.71 -17.65 3.01
CA LEU A 62 7.90 -18.20 3.68
C LEU A 62 7.56 -19.35 4.63
N ARG A 63 6.43 -19.23 5.35
CA ARG A 63 5.91 -20.28 6.24
C ARG A 63 5.21 -21.41 5.49
N SER A 64 4.95 -21.25 4.19
CA SER A 64 4.18 -22.20 3.40
C SER A 64 2.82 -22.50 4.04
N ASP A 65 2.11 -21.45 4.48
CA ASP A 65 0.80 -21.58 5.11
C ASP A 65 -0.27 -21.99 4.09
N MET A 66 -0.55 -23.29 4.00
CA MET A 66 -1.47 -23.89 3.04
C MET A 66 -2.96 -23.61 3.35
N SER A 67 -3.27 -22.98 4.49
CA SER A 67 -4.64 -22.53 4.77
C SER A 67 -5.07 -21.38 3.86
N VAL A 68 -4.10 -20.66 3.29
CA VAL A 68 -4.32 -19.57 2.34
C VAL A 68 -4.26 -20.13 0.93
N LEU A 69 -5.38 -20.02 0.20
CA LEU A 69 -5.52 -20.55 -1.17
C LEU A 69 -4.39 -20.11 -2.10
N LEU A 70 -4.01 -18.83 -2.03
CA LEU A 70 -2.93 -18.27 -2.86
C LEU A 70 -1.58 -18.96 -2.61
N VAL A 71 -1.26 -19.26 -1.36
CA VAL A 71 -0.03 -19.96 -0.96
C VAL A 71 -0.10 -21.43 -1.37
N ALA A 72 -1.25 -22.08 -1.18
CA ALA A 72 -1.48 -23.46 -1.56
C ALA A 72 -1.32 -23.69 -3.08
N GLN A 73 -1.71 -22.71 -3.90
CA GLN A 73 -1.61 -22.79 -5.35
C GLN A 73 -0.19 -22.48 -5.88
N ASN A 74 0.60 -21.68 -5.17
CA ASN A 74 1.86 -21.12 -5.71
C ASN A 74 3.13 -21.54 -4.92
N SER A 75 2.99 -22.16 -3.75
CA SER A 75 4.10 -22.57 -2.89
C SER A 75 4.07 -24.06 -2.59
N HIS A 76 5.23 -24.62 -2.21
CA HIS A 76 5.35 -26.01 -1.77
C HIS A 76 6.38 -26.07 -0.64
N SER A 77 6.15 -26.93 0.36
CA SER A 77 6.97 -26.99 1.58
C SER A 77 8.46 -27.27 1.30
N ALA A 78 8.75 -28.13 0.33
CA ALA A 78 10.09 -28.50 -0.12
C ALA A 78 10.84 -27.44 -0.97
N LYS A 79 10.22 -26.32 -1.34
CA LYS A 79 10.91 -25.28 -2.13
C LYS A 79 11.98 -24.57 -1.27
N PRO A 80 13.17 -24.25 -1.82
CA PRO A 80 14.13 -23.39 -1.13
C PRO A 80 13.52 -22.03 -0.77
N LEU A 81 13.98 -21.42 0.33
CA LEU A 81 13.41 -20.17 0.87
C LEU A 81 13.38 -19.03 -0.16
N LEU A 82 14.42 -18.91 -0.98
CA LEU A 82 14.48 -17.89 -2.04
C LEU A 82 13.32 -18.01 -3.03
N TYR A 83 12.93 -19.24 -3.41
CA TYR A 83 11.81 -19.47 -4.32
C TYR A 83 10.46 -19.26 -3.65
N LYS A 84 10.35 -19.48 -2.33
CA LYS A 84 9.15 -19.12 -1.57
C LYS A 84 8.98 -17.60 -1.49
N PHE A 85 10.07 -16.88 -1.27
CA PHE A 85 10.09 -15.42 -1.26
C PHE A 85 9.67 -14.88 -2.64
N ALA A 86 10.35 -15.29 -3.71
CA ALA A 86 9.98 -14.91 -5.07
C ALA A 86 8.56 -15.30 -5.47
N GLY A 87 8.06 -16.43 -4.94
CA GLY A 87 6.68 -16.89 -5.16
C GLY A 87 5.62 -15.92 -4.63
N SER A 88 5.95 -15.09 -3.64
CA SER A 88 4.98 -14.16 -3.04
C SER A 88 4.52 -13.06 -3.99
N TRP A 89 5.34 -12.63 -4.96
CA TRP A 89 4.96 -11.70 -6.02
C TRP A 89 5.12 -12.26 -7.43
N GLY A 90 5.56 -13.52 -7.58
CA GLY A 90 5.69 -14.19 -8.89
C GLY A 90 4.35 -14.63 -9.50
N ASN A 91 3.25 -14.49 -8.76
CA ASN A 91 1.89 -14.82 -9.17
C ASN A 91 1.06 -13.54 -9.43
N HIS A 92 -0.09 -13.68 -10.09
CA HIS A 92 -0.92 -12.54 -10.49
C HIS A 92 -1.36 -11.68 -9.29
N GLU A 93 -1.96 -12.27 -8.27
CA GLU A 93 -2.46 -11.53 -7.10
C GLU A 93 -1.33 -10.87 -6.29
N GLY A 94 -0.23 -11.60 -6.09
CA GLY A 94 0.94 -11.13 -5.38
C GLY A 94 1.66 -9.98 -6.10
N SER A 95 1.78 -10.06 -7.42
CA SER A 95 2.34 -8.97 -8.24
C SER A 95 1.47 -7.70 -8.20
N MET A 96 0.14 -7.84 -8.21
CA MET A 96 -0.77 -6.70 -8.05
C MET A 96 -0.56 -6.01 -6.69
N LEU A 97 -0.47 -6.80 -5.60
CA LEU A 97 -0.22 -6.23 -4.26
C LEU A 97 1.17 -5.57 -4.17
N LEU A 98 2.19 -6.15 -4.80
CA LEU A 98 3.52 -5.55 -4.87
C LEU A 98 3.45 -4.18 -5.56
N TRP A 99 2.79 -4.08 -6.71
CA TRP A 99 2.67 -2.82 -7.45
C TRP A 99 1.91 -1.75 -6.66
N VAL A 100 0.79 -2.11 -6.03
CA VAL A 100 0.06 -1.21 -5.11
C VAL A 100 0.98 -0.73 -3.98
N THR A 101 1.78 -1.62 -3.42
CA THR A 101 2.72 -1.28 -2.34
C THR A 101 3.81 -0.32 -2.81
N VAL A 102 4.37 -0.54 -4.01
CA VAL A 102 5.39 0.34 -4.59
C VAL A 102 4.82 1.74 -4.83
N LEU A 103 3.62 1.86 -5.40
CA LEU A 103 2.95 3.15 -5.62
C LEU A 103 2.67 3.87 -4.29
N ALA A 104 2.12 3.16 -3.31
CA ALA A 104 1.83 3.72 -1.99
C ALA A 104 3.10 4.18 -1.25
N LEU A 105 4.20 3.42 -1.34
CA LEU A 105 5.48 3.79 -0.77
C LEU A 105 6.11 4.99 -1.48
N ALA A 106 6.00 5.08 -2.81
CA ALA A 106 6.45 6.24 -3.56
C ALA A 106 5.67 7.50 -3.14
N GLY A 107 4.34 7.41 -3.00
CA GLY A 107 3.50 8.48 -2.48
C GLY A 107 3.90 8.91 -1.06
N ALA A 108 4.11 7.94 -0.16
CA ALA A 108 4.59 8.21 1.21
C ALA A 108 5.98 8.87 1.23
N ALA A 109 6.90 8.42 0.36
CA ALA A 109 8.22 9.02 0.23
C ALA A 109 8.15 10.48 -0.25
N ILE A 110 7.31 10.79 -1.25
CA ILE A 110 7.04 12.17 -1.66
C ILE A 110 6.46 12.98 -0.49
N ALA A 111 5.50 12.42 0.25
CA ALA A 111 4.89 13.08 1.40
C ALA A 111 5.90 13.39 2.52
N LEU A 112 6.93 12.57 2.72
CA LEU A 112 7.95 12.75 3.75
C LEU A 112 9.11 13.67 3.34
N LEU A 113 9.59 13.50 2.10
CA LEU A 113 10.86 14.06 1.65
C LEU A 113 10.70 15.39 0.92
N GLU A 114 9.57 15.61 0.24
CA GLU A 114 9.36 16.81 -0.56
C GLU A 114 9.13 18.04 0.32
N ARG A 115 9.80 19.15 0.02
CA ARG A 115 9.72 20.41 0.80
C ARG A 115 9.78 21.67 -0.05
N LYS A 116 10.07 21.55 -1.35
CA LYS A 116 10.29 22.66 -2.27
C LYS A 116 9.04 22.97 -3.10
N LEU A 117 8.20 21.97 -3.35
CA LEU A 117 6.97 22.16 -4.12
C LEU A 117 5.99 23.08 -3.40
N ASP A 118 5.27 23.87 -4.21
CA ASP A 118 4.10 24.59 -3.72
C ASP A 118 3.06 23.63 -3.13
N ARG A 119 2.36 24.09 -2.10
CA ARG A 119 1.42 23.26 -1.34
C ARG A 119 0.32 22.71 -2.24
N ALA A 120 -0.20 23.49 -3.19
CA ALA A 120 -1.25 23.03 -4.08
C ALA A 120 -0.74 21.94 -5.05
N THR A 121 0.47 22.11 -5.60
CA THR A 121 1.08 21.11 -6.48
C THR A 121 1.36 19.81 -5.73
N LEU A 122 1.94 19.87 -4.53
CA LEU A 122 2.20 18.70 -3.71
C LEU A 122 0.90 17.93 -3.38
N THR A 123 -0.16 18.66 -3.00
CA THR A 123 -1.46 18.06 -2.70
C THR A 123 -2.09 17.41 -3.92
N ALA A 124 -1.97 18.01 -5.11
CA ALA A 124 -2.45 17.41 -6.35
C ALA A 124 -1.67 16.13 -6.70
N THR A 125 -0.34 16.14 -6.56
CA THR A 125 0.52 14.97 -6.79
C THR A 125 0.18 13.83 -5.85
N LEU A 126 0.03 14.11 -4.55
CA LEU A 126 -0.36 13.09 -3.58
C LEU A 126 -1.78 12.60 -3.85
N GLY A 127 -2.74 13.49 -4.16
CA GLY A 127 -4.10 13.09 -4.53
C GLY A 127 -4.12 12.14 -5.74
N ALA A 128 -3.33 12.44 -6.78
CA ALA A 128 -3.20 11.59 -7.97
C ALA A 128 -2.55 10.23 -7.66
N GLN A 129 -1.59 10.17 -6.73
CA GLN A 129 -0.99 8.90 -6.30
C GLN A 129 -1.91 8.02 -5.44
N GLY A 130 -3.04 8.54 -4.98
CA GLY A 130 -4.06 7.75 -4.29
C GLY A 130 -4.95 6.93 -5.23
N ILE A 131 -4.76 7.01 -6.55
CA ILE A 131 -5.52 6.29 -7.59
C ILE A 131 -4.57 5.35 -8.33
#